data_AF-A0A520JDG0-F1
#
_entry.id   AF-A0A520JDG0-F1
#
_cell.length_a   1.000
_cell.length_b   1.000
_cell.length_c   1.000
_cell.angle_alpha   90.00
_cell.angle_beta   90.00
_cell.angle_gamma   90.00
#
_symmetry.space_group_name_H-M   'P 1'
#
loop_
_entity.id
_entity.type
_entity.pdbx_description
1 polymer ?
#
loop_
_entity_poly.entity_id
_entity_poly.type
_entity_poly.pdbx_seq_one_letter_code
_entity_poly.pdbx_strand_id
1 'polypeptide(L)' 'MAAKIVYSDDSKPGITRKKVRGGWGYWDAKGDRITDRDEIDRLNAIGLP' A
#
# COMPACT_ATOMS: atom_id res chain seq x y z
N MET A 1 25.68 -13.51 -12.34
CA MET A 1 24.25 -13.55 -12.00
C MET A 1 23.63 -12.29 -12.60
N ALA A 2 22.84 -12.40 -13.66
CA ALA A 2 22.29 -11.22 -14.35
C ALA A 2 21.25 -10.55 -13.45
N ALA A 3 21.41 -9.25 -13.19
CA ALA A 3 20.47 -8.49 -12.39
C ALA A 3 19.10 -8.47 -13.09
N LYS A 4 18.08 -9.02 -12.43
CA LYS A 4 16.70 -9.01 -12.93
C LYS A 4 16.18 -7.58 -12.83
N ILE A 5 16.06 -6.91 -13.97
CA ILE A 5 15.48 -5.56 -14.04
C ILE A 5 13.98 -5.72 -13.74
N VAL A 6 13.52 -5.10 -12.65
CA VAL A 6 12.09 -5.05 -12.29
C VAL A 6 11.55 -3.70 -12.75
N TYR A 7 10.65 -3.71 -13.73
CA TYR A 7 9.94 -2.52 -14.17
C TYR A 7 8.95 -2.10 -13.09
N SER A 8 9.18 -0.93 -12.50
CA SER A 8 8.30 -0.30 -11.51
C SER A 8 7.74 0.98 -12.11
N ASP A 9 6.42 1.12 -12.06
CA ASP A 9 5.67 2.21 -12.69
C ASP A 9 4.74 2.79 -11.64
N ASP A 10 4.89 4.08 -11.39
CA ASP A 10 4.16 4.84 -10.38
C ASP A 10 2.78 5.30 -10.85
N SER A 11 2.46 5.14 -12.14
CA SER A 11 1.12 5.38 -12.70
C SER A 11 0.17 4.20 -12.48
N LYS A 12 0.71 3.01 -12.13
CA LYS A 12 -0.11 1.86 -11.77
C LYS A 12 -0.79 2.11 -10.43
N PRO A 13 -2.06 1.70 -10.27
CA PRO A 13 -2.74 1.82 -8.99
C PRO A 13 -1.97 0.99 -7.96
N GLY A 14 -1.31 1.69 -7.05
CA GLY A 14 -0.63 1.09 -5.91
C GLY A 14 -1.57 0.95 -4.73
N ILE A 15 -1.00 0.64 -3.57
CA ILE A 15 -1.74 0.75 -2.31
C ILE A 15 -1.97 2.23 -2.03
N THR A 16 -3.22 2.61 -1.79
CA THR A 16 -3.59 3.98 -1.43
C THR A 16 -4.08 4.04 0.00
N ARG A 17 -3.78 5.12 0.71
CA ARG A 17 -4.37 5.40 2.02
C ARG A 17 -5.45 6.47 1.90
N LYS A 18 -6.54 6.31 2.65
CA LYS A 18 -7.55 7.36 2.81
C LYS A 18 -7.87 7.55 4.29
N LYS A 19 -8.13 8.79 4.67
CA LYS A 19 -8.53 9.13 6.03
C LYS A 19 -9.92 8.56 6.30
N VAL A 20 -10.05 7.77 7.35
CA VAL A 20 -11.32 7.20 7.83
C VAL A 20 -11.62 7.71 9.24
N ARG A 21 -12.85 7.51 9.69
CA ARG A 21 -13.26 7.95 11.04
C ARG A 21 -12.46 7.17 12.09
N GLY A 22 -11.47 7.83 12.70
CA GLY A 22 -10.58 7.25 13.72
C GLY A 22 -9.18 6.85 13.25
N GLY A 23 -8.79 7.08 11.99
CA GLY A 23 -7.43 6.77 11.53
C GLY A 23 -7.26 6.76 10.01
N TRP A 24 -6.38 5.89 9.53
CA TRP A 24 -6.13 5.67 8.11
C TRP A 24 -6.63 4.28 7.71
N GLY A 25 -7.36 4.22 6.60
CA GLY A 25 -7.64 2.97 5.90
C GLY A 25 -6.67 2.81 4.74
N TYR A 26 -6.40 1.56 4.36
CA TYR A 26 -5.58 1.22 3.20
C TYR A 26 -6.42 0.45 2.19
N TRP A 27 -6.17 0.72 0.91
CA TRP A 27 -6.83 0.08 -0.22
C TRP A 27 -5.78 -0.44 -1.17
N ASP A 28 -6.01 -1.63 -1.70
CA ASP A 28 -5.12 -2.23 -2.68
C ASP A 28 -5.26 -1.60 -4.07
N ALA A 29 -4.45 -2.08 -5.01
CA ALA A 29 -4.45 -1.68 -6.42
C ALA A 29 -5.79 -1.89 -7.14
N LYS A 30 -6.64 -2.80 -6.63
CA LYS A 30 -7.94 -3.14 -7.19
C LYS A 30 -9.06 -2.31 -6.58
N GLY A 31 -8.76 -1.54 -5.52
CA GLY A 31 -9.73 -0.77 -4.76
C GLY A 31 -10.38 -1.55 -3.63
N ASP A 32 -9.89 -2.75 -3.32
CA ASP A 32 -10.34 -3.55 -2.18
C ASP A 32 -9.73 -3.01 -0.89
N ARG A 33 -10.52 -2.99 0.19
CA ARG A 33 -10.04 -2.50 1.48
C ARG A 33 -9.14 -3.55 2.12
N ILE A 34 -7.94 -3.14 2.47
CA ILE A 34 -7.02 -3.95 3.27
C ILE A 34 -7.53 -3.93 4.72
N THR A 35 -7.89 -5.10 5.23
CA THR A 35 -8.34 -5.31 6.62
C THR A 35 -7.38 -6.15 7.45
N ASP A 36 -6.36 -6.72 6.80
CA ASP A 36 -5.29 -7.48 7.46
C ASP A 36 -4.53 -6.56 8.42
N ARG A 37 -4.48 -6.96 9.70
CA ARG A 37 -3.83 -6.18 10.76
C ARG A 37 -2.33 -6.13 10.59
N ASP A 38 -1.70 -7.21 10.16
CA ASP A 38 -0.25 -7.27 9.98
C ASP A 38 0.18 -6.38 8.79
N GLU A 39 -0.62 -6.40 7.72
CA GLU A 39 -0.42 -5.50 6.56
C GLU A 39 -0.61 -4.03 6.97
N ILE A 40 -1.67 -3.71 7.73
CA ILE A 40 -1.94 -2.36 8.22
C ILE A 40 -0.80 -1.86 9.14
N ASP A 41 -0.32 -2.70 10.05
CA ASP A 41 0.75 -2.33 10.98
C ASP A 41 2.08 -2.15 10.25
N ARG A 42 2.39 -3.01 9.27
CA ARG A 42 3.50 -2.80 8.35
C ARG A 42 3.38 -1.47 7.62
N LEU A 43 2.22 -1.16 7.04
CA LEU A 43 1.96 0.09 6.29
C LEU A 43 2.06 1.35 7.19
N ASN A 44 1.59 1.25 8.43
CA ASN A 44 1.76 2.31 9.43
C ASN A 44 3.23 2.52 9.80
N ALA A 45 4.02 1.44 9.89
CA ALA A 45 5.44 1.51 10.23
C ALA A 45 6.31 2.14 9.13
N ILE A 46 5.95 1.98 7.85
CA ILE A 46 6.67 2.63 6.73
C ILE A 46 6.39 4.13 6.63
N GLY A 47 5.38 4.65 7.34
CA GLY A 47 5.12 6.09 7.40
C GLY A 47 4.86 6.71 6.03
N LEU A 48 3.93 6.12 5.25
CA LEU A 48 3.53 6.68 3.95
C LEU A 48 3.21 8.18 4.11
N PRO A 49 3.80 9.08 3.32
CA PRO A 49 3.56 10.52 3.40
C PRO A 49 2.17 10.94 2.92
#